data_AF-A0A2M7E415-F1
#
_entry.id   AF-A0A2M7E415-F1
#
_cell.length_a   1.000
_cell.length_b   1.000
_cell.length_c   1.000
_cell.angle_alpha   90.00
_cell.angle_beta   90.00
_cell.angle_gamma   90.00
#
_symmetry.space_group_name_H-M   'P 1'
#
loop_
_entity.id
_entity.type
_entity.pdbx_description
1 polymer ?
#
loop_
_entity_poly.entity_id
_entity_poly.type
_entity_poly.pdbx_seq_one_letter_code
_entity_poly.pdbx_strand_id
1 'polypeptide(L)'
;MFSYNLGRIVSPILLSIFFLINILNSQKLNKKLFLIPLLIILLAFYLIFKQSSLSLSSRMQYVGIFGANKGLALEIDEFRGHDKNNLKSRLLHNKLTFTGITLLGNYLSHFSTDFLLNYKDHGNVSESHTPLLFMILLPFYYTGILFGFKELFKKSPKEKRSQIFILLFVLLIAPLPSTITEGAPSSKRSLAMHGFIELFTAFGLVTTFSLLKHKLKSNKLIVFIIGVLFAINVGTFLYFFYWIYPKQYGYMYAVRENKICEVIKAKYQQYDQFIFSRRIDGVPYIFPLFCLQFPPEKYWQTRQSRFVDGWHYIDAFDKFQFVDVVDEKIFDKLAPNNKIALFTNEEEKKTILPLLIEKKLISPDQQLIMTKSLINNPKLPLYLFTFRL
;
A
#
# COMPACT_ATOMS: atom_id res chain seq x y z
N MET A 1 -10.92 10.66 10.49
CA MET A 1 -9.90 9.93 11.28
C MET A 1 -9.62 8.51 10.74
N PHE A 2 -10.61 7.80 10.18
CA PHE A 2 -10.48 6.41 9.69
C PHE A 2 -10.04 6.24 8.22
N SER A 3 -9.67 7.32 7.51
CA SER A 3 -9.17 7.19 6.13
C SER A 3 -7.68 6.82 6.11
N TYR A 4 -7.27 6.09 5.07
CA TYR A 4 -5.88 5.83 4.74
C TYR A 4 -5.06 7.14 4.69
N ASN A 5 -3.77 7.06 5.04
CA ASN A 5 -2.88 8.24 5.22
C ASN A 5 -2.86 9.18 4.00
N LEU A 6 -3.01 8.63 2.79
CA LEU A 6 -3.20 9.38 1.54
C LEU A 6 -4.28 10.47 1.65
N GLY A 7 -5.48 10.09 2.10
CA GLY A 7 -6.63 10.98 2.16
C GLY A 7 -6.47 12.12 3.18
N ARG A 8 -5.57 11.95 4.15
CA ARG A 8 -5.26 13.00 5.13
C ARG A 8 -4.45 14.15 4.53
N ILE A 9 -3.67 13.88 3.48
CA ILE A 9 -2.86 14.89 2.78
C ILE A 9 -3.62 15.44 1.57
N VAL A 10 -4.15 14.55 0.73
CA VAL A 10 -4.74 14.94 -0.56
C VAL A 10 -6.08 15.67 -0.37
N SER A 11 -6.99 15.14 0.47
CA SER A 11 -8.35 15.67 0.56
C SER A 11 -8.43 17.13 1.04
N PRO A 12 -7.68 17.55 2.08
CA PRO A 12 -7.72 18.96 2.48
C PRO A 12 -7.21 19.91 1.42
N ILE A 13 -6.13 19.57 0.72
CA ILE A 13 -5.58 20.39 -0.36
C ILE A 13 -6.62 20.53 -1.48
N LEU A 14 -7.29 19.43 -1.86
CA LEU A 14 -8.34 19.45 -2.86
C LEU A 14 -9.54 20.32 -2.47
N LEU A 15 -10.05 20.14 -1.24
CA LEU A 15 -11.18 20.95 -0.74
C LEU A 15 -10.83 22.44 -0.72
N SER A 16 -9.61 22.77 -0.32
CA SER A 16 -9.12 24.14 -0.27
C SER A 16 -9.09 24.79 -1.65
N ILE A 17 -8.62 24.05 -2.66
CA ILE A 17 -8.54 24.55 -4.04
C ILE A 17 -9.91 24.63 -4.68
N PHE A 18 -10.76 23.64 -4.47
CA PHE A 18 -12.14 23.68 -4.92
C PHE A 18 -12.85 24.92 -4.36
N PHE A 19 -12.68 25.21 -3.07
CA PHE A 19 -13.28 26.37 -2.43
C PHE A 19 -12.67 27.69 -2.94
N LEU A 20 -11.34 27.78 -3.07
CA LEU A 20 -10.65 28.94 -3.63
C LEU A 20 -11.15 29.26 -5.05
N ILE A 21 -11.27 28.25 -5.91
CA ILE A 21 -11.76 28.40 -7.28
C ILE A 21 -13.20 28.91 -7.30
N ASN A 22 -14.08 28.36 -6.45
CA ASN A 22 -15.47 28.81 -6.36
C ASN A 22 -15.58 30.27 -5.91
N ILE A 23 -14.74 30.72 -4.97
CA ILE A 23 -14.73 32.13 -4.59
C ILE A 23 -14.22 33.00 -5.74
N LEU A 24 -13.09 32.64 -6.37
CA LEU A 24 -12.49 33.40 -7.46
C LEU A 24 -13.43 33.53 -8.67
N ASN A 25 -14.27 32.53 -8.90
CA ASN A 25 -15.27 32.55 -9.96
C ASN A 25 -16.56 33.28 -9.61
N SER A 26 -16.85 33.47 -8.32
CA SER A 26 -18.06 34.16 -7.90
C SER A 26 -17.91 35.67 -7.94
N GLN A 27 -18.81 36.32 -8.67
CA GLN A 27 -18.87 37.78 -8.77
C GLN A 27 -19.58 38.44 -7.58
N LYS A 28 -20.29 37.66 -6.74
CA LYS A 28 -21.19 38.17 -5.69
C LYS A 28 -20.78 37.76 -4.27
N LEU A 29 -19.67 37.05 -4.12
CA LEU A 29 -19.24 36.51 -2.82
C LEU A 29 -18.49 37.56 -1.99
N ASN A 30 -18.90 37.71 -0.73
CA ASN A 30 -18.23 38.60 0.23
C ASN A 30 -16.77 38.14 0.44
N LYS A 31 -15.80 39.06 0.34
CA LYS A 31 -14.37 38.75 0.52
C LYS A 31 -14.06 38.12 1.89
N LYS A 32 -14.90 38.31 2.91
CA LYS A 32 -14.77 37.63 4.21
C LYS A 32 -14.93 36.10 4.12
N LEU A 33 -15.57 35.56 3.08
CA LEU A 33 -15.68 34.12 2.83
C LEU A 33 -14.34 33.49 2.42
N PHE A 34 -13.32 34.26 2.04
CA PHE A 34 -11.93 33.76 1.87
C PHE A 34 -11.28 33.29 3.18
N LEU A 35 -11.84 33.64 4.35
CA LEU A 35 -11.36 33.13 5.63
C LEU A 35 -11.72 31.65 5.83
N ILE A 36 -12.80 31.16 5.21
CA ILE A 36 -13.24 29.77 5.33
C ILE A 36 -12.23 28.75 4.75
N PRO A 37 -11.73 28.87 3.51
CA PRO A 37 -10.75 27.94 2.97
C PRO A 37 -9.43 28.06 3.72
N LEU A 38 -9.03 29.27 4.12
CA LEU A 38 -7.86 29.46 4.97
C LEU A 38 -8.03 28.72 6.30
N LEU A 39 -9.19 28.82 6.95
CA LEU A 39 -9.51 28.07 8.16
C LEU A 39 -9.53 26.56 7.91
N ILE A 40 -10.05 26.08 6.78
CA ILE A 40 -10.02 24.66 6.40
C ILE A 40 -8.58 24.17 6.21
N ILE A 41 -7.74 24.95 5.51
CA ILE A 41 -6.31 24.66 5.34
C ILE A 41 -5.62 24.62 6.70
N LEU A 42 -5.82 25.65 7.53
CA LEU A 42 -5.20 25.75 8.85
C LEU A 42 -5.67 24.64 9.78
N LEU A 43 -6.96 24.29 9.75
CA LEU A 43 -7.51 23.18 10.53
C LEU A 43 -6.95 21.85 10.04
N ALA A 44 -6.88 21.63 8.73
CA ALA A 44 -6.28 20.42 8.18
C ALA A 44 -4.80 20.31 8.52
N PHE A 45 -4.06 21.42 8.42
CA PHE A 45 -2.66 21.49 8.81
C PHE A 45 -2.52 21.23 10.31
N TYR A 46 -3.34 21.85 11.16
CA TYR A 46 -3.38 21.60 12.60
C TYR A 46 -3.70 20.13 12.92
N LEU A 47 -4.66 19.51 12.24
CA LEU A 47 -5.01 18.10 12.45
C LEU A 47 -3.89 17.15 12.00
N ILE A 48 -3.24 17.45 10.87
CA ILE A 48 -2.03 16.75 10.45
C ILE A 48 -0.97 16.91 11.54
N PHE A 49 -0.62 18.13 11.95
CA PHE A 49 0.42 18.41 12.93
C PHE A 49 0.13 17.82 14.33
N LYS A 50 -1.10 17.90 14.83
CA LYS A 50 -1.52 17.35 16.12
C LYS A 50 -1.42 15.82 16.14
N GLN A 51 -1.74 15.18 15.03
CA GLN A 51 -1.54 13.73 14.87
C GLN A 51 -0.05 13.37 14.66
N SER A 52 0.80 14.36 14.37
CA SER A 52 2.18 14.15 13.93
C SER A 52 3.23 14.16 15.03
N SER A 53 2.96 14.65 16.23
CA SER A 53 4.03 14.95 17.20
C SER A 53 4.73 13.73 17.81
N LEU A 54 4.10 12.55 17.86
CA LEU A 54 4.74 11.32 18.38
C LEU A 54 4.83 10.16 17.37
N SER A 55 3.81 9.95 16.53
CA SER A 55 3.75 8.78 15.62
C SER A 55 4.28 9.03 14.21
N LEU A 56 4.38 10.30 13.78
CA LEU A 56 4.92 10.63 12.45
C LEU A 56 6.44 10.68 12.48
N SER A 57 7.06 11.17 13.56
CA SER A 57 8.53 11.19 13.72
C SER A 57 9.12 9.79 13.62
N SER A 58 8.58 8.82 14.34
CA SER A 58 9.00 7.41 14.25
C SER A 58 8.74 6.86 12.85
N ARG A 59 7.53 7.01 12.28
CA ARG A 59 7.22 6.47 10.95
C ARG A 59 8.04 7.10 9.82
N MET A 60 8.29 8.40 9.87
CA MET A 60 9.16 9.11 8.93
C MET A 60 10.63 8.74 9.13
N GLN A 61 11.04 8.39 10.35
CA GLN A 61 12.37 7.85 10.63
C GLN A 61 12.59 6.46 10.02
N TYR A 62 11.56 5.61 9.97
CA TYR A 62 11.69 4.23 9.50
C TYR A 62 11.30 4.01 8.03
N VAL A 63 10.40 4.83 7.46
CA VAL A 63 9.85 4.62 6.10
C VAL A 63 10.04 5.85 5.21
N GLY A 64 10.45 6.98 5.79
CA GLY A 64 10.65 8.23 5.09
C GLY A 64 12.08 8.38 4.59
N ILE A 65 12.25 9.05 3.46
CA ILE A 65 13.58 9.40 2.91
C ILE A 65 14.39 10.33 3.85
N PHE A 66 13.71 10.95 4.81
CA PHE A 66 14.29 11.87 5.79
C PHE A 66 14.76 11.17 7.07
N GLY A 67 14.53 9.87 7.18
CA GLY A 67 14.81 9.12 8.39
C GLY A 67 16.28 9.05 8.75
N ALA A 68 16.56 8.69 9.99
CA ALA A 68 17.91 8.58 10.55
C ALA A 68 18.68 7.36 10.00
N ASN A 69 18.51 7.06 8.71
CA ASN A 69 19.20 5.97 8.05
C ASN A 69 20.65 6.38 7.82
N LYS A 70 21.57 5.53 8.31
CA LYS A 70 22.97 5.54 7.90
C LYS A 70 23.10 5.56 6.37
N GLY A 71 22.13 5.00 5.64
CA GLY A 71 22.08 4.95 4.17
C GLY A 71 22.22 6.30 3.46
N LEU A 72 21.43 7.32 3.81
CA LEU A 72 21.50 8.62 3.11
C LEU A 72 22.85 9.33 3.32
N ALA A 73 23.42 9.22 4.53
CA ALA A 73 24.75 9.77 4.80
C ALA A 73 25.82 9.00 4.02
N LEU A 74 25.76 7.67 4.01
CA LEU A 74 26.67 6.81 3.26
C LEU A 74 26.61 7.07 1.76
N GLU A 75 25.42 7.24 1.20
CA GLU A 75 25.21 7.51 -0.22
C GLU A 75 25.73 8.89 -0.62
N ILE A 76 25.48 9.92 0.21
CA ILE A 76 26.09 11.25 0.02
C ILE A 76 27.61 11.15 0.05
N ASP A 77 28.18 10.41 1.00
CA ASP A 77 29.63 10.25 1.13
C ASP A 77 30.23 9.43 -0.02
N GLU A 78 29.50 8.46 -0.56
CA GLU A 78 29.85 7.70 -1.77
C GLU A 78 29.90 8.60 -3.01
N PHE A 79 28.84 9.37 -3.26
CA PHE A 79 28.81 10.35 -4.36
C PHE A 79 29.91 11.41 -4.22
N ARG A 80 30.19 11.84 -2.99
CA ARG A 80 31.32 12.74 -2.72
C ARG A 80 32.66 12.09 -3.02
N GLY A 81 32.85 10.84 -2.62
CA GLY A 81 34.06 10.07 -2.89
C GLY A 81 34.31 9.91 -4.39
N HIS A 82 33.27 9.55 -5.14
CA HIS A 82 33.31 9.44 -6.59
C HIS A 82 33.71 10.76 -7.27
N ASP A 83 33.17 11.89 -6.78
CA ASP A 83 33.45 13.23 -7.34
C ASP A 83 34.65 13.94 -6.68
N LYS A 84 35.57 13.17 -6.10
CA LYS A 84 36.84 13.63 -5.51
C LYS A 84 36.69 14.61 -4.33
N ASN A 85 35.50 14.69 -3.73
CA ASN A 85 35.16 15.50 -2.56
C ASN A 85 35.60 16.98 -2.64
N ASN A 86 35.60 17.54 -3.85
CA ASN A 86 35.92 18.96 -4.09
C ASN A 86 34.73 19.89 -3.74
N LEU A 87 34.92 21.21 -3.84
CA LEU A 87 33.87 22.18 -3.51
C LEU A 87 32.58 21.96 -4.32
N LYS A 88 32.69 21.64 -5.62
CA LYS A 88 31.53 21.35 -6.48
C LYS A 88 30.79 20.10 -5.99
N SER A 89 31.54 19.04 -5.68
CA SER A 89 31.01 17.79 -5.13
C SER A 89 30.25 18.03 -3.82
N ARG A 90 30.78 18.85 -2.89
CA ARG A 90 30.08 19.18 -1.63
C ARG A 90 28.83 20.03 -1.84
N LEU A 91 28.84 20.90 -2.84
CA LEU A 91 27.66 21.70 -3.22
C LEU A 91 26.57 20.86 -3.89
N LEU A 92 26.96 19.89 -4.73
CA LEU A 92 26.03 19.01 -5.44
C LEU A 92 25.51 17.87 -4.56
N HIS A 93 26.36 17.33 -3.70
CA HIS A 93 26.07 16.19 -2.82
C HIS A 93 26.02 16.68 -1.39
N ASN A 94 24.90 17.27 -1.01
CA ASN A 94 24.58 17.58 0.38
C ASN A 94 23.17 17.10 0.70
N LYS A 95 22.81 17.12 1.98
CA LYS A 95 21.51 16.62 2.41
C LYS A 95 20.34 17.31 1.69
N LEU A 96 20.41 18.62 1.46
CA LEU A 96 19.35 19.36 0.79
C LEU A 96 19.24 19.00 -0.69
N THR A 97 20.34 19.01 -1.42
CA THR A 97 20.35 18.70 -2.86
C THR A 97 20.00 17.25 -3.11
N PHE A 98 20.60 16.32 -2.37
CA PHE A 98 20.30 14.89 -2.48
C PHE A 98 18.82 14.63 -2.21
N THR A 99 18.29 15.14 -1.09
CA THR A 99 16.86 14.99 -0.77
C THR A 99 15.96 15.63 -1.82
N GLY A 100 16.32 16.81 -2.34
CA GLY A 100 15.56 17.48 -3.38
C GLY A 100 15.52 16.70 -4.69
N ILE A 101 16.66 16.15 -5.13
CA ILE A 101 16.77 15.30 -6.31
C ILE A 101 15.97 14.00 -6.10
N THR A 102 16.08 13.36 -4.94
CA THR A 102 15.33 12.14 -4.61
C THR A 102 13.82 12.40 -4.59
N LEU A 103 13.36 13.50 -3.98
CA LEU A 103 11.95 13.89 -4.00
C LEU A 103 11.43 14.10 -5.43
N LEU A 104 12.21 14.79 -6.26
CA LEU A 104 11.85 15.05 -7.65
C LEU A 104 11.85 13.77 -8.49
N GLY A 105 12.86 12.91 -8.32
CA GLY A 105 12.95 11.60 -8.98
C GLY A 105 11.78 10.71 -8.60
N ASN A 106 11.47 10.62 -7.29
CA ASN A 106 10.31 9.90 -6.78
C ASN A 106 8.98 10.48 -7.28
N TYR A 107 8.90 11.79 -7.51
CA TYR A 107 7.72 12.42 -8.08
C TYR A 107 7.54 12.05 -9.55
N LEU A 108 8.57 12.27 -10.36
CA LEU A 108 8.54 12.05 -11.81
C LEU A 108 8.37 10.58 -12.17
N SER A 109 8.83 9.65 -11.33
CA SER A 109 8.66 8.21 -11.55
C SER A 109 7.19 7.78 -11.61
N HIS A 110 6.26 8.49 -10.98
CA HIS A 110 4.81 8.21 -11.07
C HIS A 110 4.20 8.54 -12.45
N PHE A 111 4.92 9.27 -13.29
CA PHE A 111 4.49 9.61 -14.66
C PHE A 111 5.25 8.82 -15.73
N SER A 112 6.19 7.97 -15.30
CA SER A 112 6.96 7.11 -16.19
C SER A 112 6.09 6.00 -16.78
N THR A 113 6.46 5.54 -17.97
CA THR A 113 5.84 4.36 -18.59
C THR A 113 6.05 3.10 -17.77
N ASP A 114 7.18 3.00 -17.05
CA ASP A 114 7.48 1.87 -16.16
C ASP A 114 6.41 1.73 -15.08
N PHE A 115 6.02 2.84 -14.46
CA PHE A 115 4.96 2.87 -13.45
C PHE A 115 3.56 2.69 -14.06
N LEU A 116 3.24 3.44 -15.12
CA LEU A 116 1.89 3.43 -15.73
C LEU A 116 1.54 2.06 -16.33
N LEU A 117 2.50 1.40 -16.96
CA LEU A 117 2.34 0.10 -17.59
C LEU A 117 2.78 -1.07 -16.71
N ASN A 118 3.26 -0.79 -15.49
CA ASN A 118 3.73 -1.80 -14.52
C ASN A 118 4.81 -2.74 -15.10
N TYR A 119 5.80 -2.18 -15.82
CA TYR A 119 6.88 -2.97 -16.45
C TYR A 119 7.93 -3.49 -15.46
N LYS A 120 8.04 -2.88 -14.28
CA LYS A 120 8.97 -3.28 -13.23
C LYS A 120 8.20 -3.64 -11.97
N ASP A 121 8.60 -4.73 -11.34
CA ASP A 121 8.16 -5.03 -9.98
C ASP A 121 8.82 -4.03 -9.04
N HIS A 122 8.05 -3.07 -8.57
CA HIS A 122 8.56 -2.03 -7.67
C HIS A 122 8.61 -2.47 -6.20
N GLY A 123 8.33 -3.76 -5.88
CA GLY A 123 8.39 -4.36 -4.53
C GLY A 123 7.38 -3.79 -3.53
N ASN A 124 6.84 -2.62 -3.82
CA ASN A 124 5.87 -1.84 -3.06
C ASN A 124 4.59 -1.60 -3.88
N VAL A 125 4.56 -2.03 -5.15
CA VAL A 125 3.48 -1.83 -6.13
C VAL A 125 3.29 -3.08 -6.98
N SER A 126 2.28 -3.85 -6.61
CA SER A 126 1.23 -4.40 -7.49
C SER A 126 0.76 -5.75 -6.95
N GLU A 127 -0.01 -5.75 -5.86
CA GLU A 127 -0.80 -6.95 -5.53
C GLU A 127 -1.81 -7.26 -6.65
N SER A 128 -2.08 -6.31 -7.56
CA SER A 128 -2.88 -6.53 -8.75
C SER A 128 -2.09 -7.18 -9.90
N HIS A 129 -0.76 -7.05 -9.95
CA HIS A 129 0.08 -7.51 -11.07
C HIS A 129 -0.41 -7.06 -12.47
N THR A 130 -1.26 -6.03 -12.52
CA THR A 130 -1.83 -5.44 -13.74
C THR A 130 -1.33 -4.01 -13.91
N PRO A 131 -1.24 -3.53 -15.17
CA PRO A 131 -0.92 -2.14 -15.45
C PRO A 131 -1.98 -1.18 -14.85
N LEU A 132 -1.55 0.03 -14.46
CA LEU A 132 -2.47 1.11 -14.07
C LEU A 132 -3.21 1.69 -15.28
N LEU A 133 -2.57 1.62 -16.45
CA LEU A 133 -3.12 2.07 -17.71
C LEU A 133 -2.79 1.04 -18.78
N PHE A 134 -3.78 0.61 -19.56
CA PHE A 134 -3.52 -0.28 -20.69
C PHE A 134 -2.64 0.38 -21.74
N MET A 135 -1.73 -0.38 -22.35
CA MET A 135 -0.76 0.14 -23.33
C MET A 135 -1.44 0.89 -24.49
N ILE A 136 -2.58 0.39 -24.99
CA ILE A 136 -3.35 1.07 -26.05
C ILE A 136 -3.91 2.43 -25.62
N LEU A 137 -4.13 2.62 -24.32
CA LEU A 137 -4.67 3.84 -23.76
C LEU A 137 -3.60 4.89 -23.47
N LEU A 138 -2.32 4.50 -23.45
CA LEU A 138 -1.19 5.38 -23.16
C LEU A 138 -1.13 6.64 -24.06
N PRO A 139 -1.32 6.56 -25.39
CA PRO A 139 -1.35 7.77 -26.22
C PRO A 139 -2.51 8.71 -25.87
N PHE A 140 -3.67 8.15 -25.47
CA PHE A 140 -4.83 8.94 -25.09
C PHE A 140 -4.64 9.63 -23.73
N TYR A 141 -3.93 9.01 -22.79
CA TYR A 141 -3.53 9.66 -21.55
C TYR A 141 -2.66 10.91 -21.80
N TYR A 142 -1.59 10.78 -22.57
CA TYR A 142 -0.70 11.91 -22.84
C TYR A 142 -1.37 13.00 -23.68
N THR A 143 -2.14 12.63 -24.72
CA THR A 143 -2.91 13.61 -25.49
C THR A 143 -3.98 14.29 -24.64
N GLY A 144 -4.60 13.58 -23.68
CA GLY A 144 -5.52 14.14 -22.70
C GLY A 144 -4.87 15.23 -21.84
N ILE A 145 -3.69 14.97 -21.30
CA ILE A 145 -2.91 15.96 -20.54
C ILE A 145 -2.58 17.17 -21.42
N LEU A 146 -2.05 16.94 -22.62
CA LEU A 146 -1.68 18.00 -23.55
C LEU A 146 -2.87 18.89 -23.93
N PHE A 147 -4.01 18.28 -24.27
CA PHE A 147 -5.24 19.03 -24.55
C PHE A 147 -5.80 19.71 -23.31
N GLY A 148 -5.65 19.12 -22.13
CA GLY A 148 -6.03 19.72 -20.85
C GLY A 148 -5.28 21.03 -20.63
N PHE A 149 -3.95 21.01 -20.76
CA PHE A 149 -3.15 22.24 -20.71
C PHE A 149 -3.57 23.25 -21.78
N LYS A 150 -3.78 22.81 -23.02
CA LYS A 150 -4.23 23.70 -24.10
C LYS A 150 -5.55 24.40 -23.77
N GLU A 151 -6.51 23.71 -23.16
CA GLU A 151 -7.80 24.29 -22.77
C GLU A 151 -7.69 25.35 -21.67
N LEU A 152 -6.68 25.28 -20.79
CA LEU A 152 -6.44 26.32 -19.79
C LEU A 152 -6.09 27.68 -20.43
N PHE A 153 -5.39 27.67 -21.55
CA PHE A 153 -4.94 28.87 -22.27
C PHE A 153 -5.95 29.37 -23.32
N LYS A 154 -6.96 28.59 -23.66
CA LYS A 154 -8.03 29.03 -24.57
C LYS A 154 -8.96 30.04 -23.88
N LYS A 155 -9.64 30.86 -24.70
CA LYS A 155 -10.80 31.68 -24.27
C LYS A 155 -12.04 30.81 -23.98
N SER A 156 -11.88 29.71 -23.27
CA SER A 156 -12.96 28.83 -22.85
C SER A 156 -13.75 29.44 -21.67
N PRO A 157 -15.02 29.06 -21.46
CA PRO A 157 -15.79 29.47 -20.30
C PRO A 157 -15.00 29.25 -19.00
N LYS A 158 -15.12 30.19 -18.04
CA LYS A 158 -14.36 30.14 -16.78
C LYS A 158 -14.55 28.79 -16.06
N GLU A 159 -15.78 28.28 -16.03
CA GLU A 159 -16.13 27.00 -15.41
C GLU A 159 -15.35 25.82 -16.00
N LYS A 160 -15.29 25.70 -17.33
CA LYS A 160 -14.55 24.64 -18.02
C LYS A 160 -13.05 24.70 -17.68
N ARG A 161 -12.47 25.90 -17.65
CA ARG A 161 -11.06 26.10 -17.27
C ARG A 161 -10.80 25.69 -15.83
N SER A 162 -11.71 26.04 -14.92
CA SER A 162 -11.64 25.64 -13.51
C SER A 162 -11.72 24.13 -13.31
N GLN A 163 -12.62 23.45 -14.03
CA GLN A 163 -12.71 21.98 -13.98
C GLN A 163 -11.42 21.33 -14.45
N ILE A 164 -10.88 21.75 -15.60
CA ILE A 164 -9.63 21.20 -16.14
C ILE A 164 -8.44 21.50 -15.22
N PHE A 165 -8.41 22.70 -14.62
CA PHE A 165 -7.40 23.06 -13.64
C PHE A 165 -7.45 22.13 -12.42
N ILE A 166 -8.64 21.85 -11.88
CA ILE A 166 -8.80 20.91 -10.76
C ILE A 166 -8.28 19.53 -11.15
N LEU A 167 -8.66 19.00 -12.32
CA LEU A 167 -8.21 17.69 -12.79
C LEU A 167 -6.68 17.61 -12.89
N LEU A 168 -6.04 18.60 -13.52
CA LEU A 168 -4.58 18.69 -13.64
C LEU A 168 -3.94 18.81 -12.26
N PHE A 169 -4.53 19.63 -11.39
CA PHE A 169 -4.02 19.85 -10.05
C PHE A 169 -4.05 18.57 -9.22
N VAL A 170 -5.14 17.79 -9.27
CA VAL A 170 -5.23 16.52 -8.53
C VAL A 170 -4.17 15.54 -9.01
N LEU A 171 -4.00 15.43 -10.33
CA LEU A 171 -2.98 14.59 -10.94
C LEU A 171 -1.57 14.96 -10.42
N LEU A 172 -1.31 16.25 -10.20
CA LEU A 172 -0.02 16.74 -9.70
C LEU A 172 0.18 16.55 -8.19
N ILE A 173 -0.86 16.62 -7.36
CA ILE A 173 -0.69 16.46 -5.90
C ILE A 173 -0.77 15.01 -5.44
N ALA A 174 -1.46 14.15 -6.19
CA ALA A 174 -1.72 12.78 -5.76
C ALA A 174 -0.45 11.94 -5.49
N PRO A 175 0.67 12.13 -6.21
CA PRO A 175 1.93 11.44 -5.90
C PRO A 175 2.66 11.94 -4.65
N LEU A 176 2.35 13.15 -4.13
CA LEU A 176 3.13 13.78 -3.05
C LEU A 176 3.30 12.90 -1.80
N PRO A 177 2.29 12.15 -1.32
CA PRO A 177 2.48 11.28 -0.16
C PRO A 177 3.44 10.12 -0.41
N SER A 178 3.63 9.72 -1.68
CA SER A 178 4.60 8.70 -2.04
C SER A 178 6.02 9.24 -2.11
N THR A 179 6.23 10.50 -2.50
CA THR A 179 7.58 11.03 -2.79
C THR A 179 8.48 11.09 -1.58
N ILE A 180 7.90 11.28 -0.40
CA ILE A 180 8.58 11.36 0.88
C ILE A 180 8.94 9.99 1.48
N THR A 181 8.60 8.89 0.80
CA THR A 181 8.84 7.51 1.28
C THR A 181 9.86 6.79 0.42
N GLU A 182 10.62 5.86 1.01
CA GLU A 182 11.62 5.05 0.28
C GLU A 182 10.99 4.11 -0.75
N GLY A 183 9.72 3.75 -0.57
CA GLY A 183 8.99 2.84 -1.47
C GLY A 183 8.31 3.53 -2.66
N ALA A 184 8.88 4.61 -3.19
CA ALA A 184 8.35 5.32 -4.36
C ALA A 184 8.91 4.72 -5.68
N PRO A 185 8.15 4.74 -6.79
CA PRO A 185 6.75 5.15 -6.87
C PRO A 185 5.81 4.13 -6.21
N SER A 186 4.69 4.58 -5.64
CA SER A 186 3.74 3.70 -4.93
C SER A 186 2.30 3.89 -5.40
N SER A 187 1.67 2.87 -6.01
CA SER A 187 0.25 2.93 -6.40
C SER A 187 -0.67 3.12 -5.18
N LYS A 188 -0.38 2.45 -4.05
CA LYS A 188 -1.16 2.59 -2.80
C LYS A 188 -1.10 4.02 -2.27
N ARG A 189 0.07 4.66 -2.32
CA ARG A 189 0.28 6.04 -1.83
C ARG A 189 0.02 7.11 -2.89
N SER A 190 -0.37 6.72 -4.10
CA SER A 190 -0.81 7.61 -5.18
C SER A 190 -2.18 7.21 -5.72
N LEU A 191 -2.98 6.43 -4.97
CA LEU A 191 -4.27 5.90 -5.44
C LEU A 191 -5.22 7.01 -5.91
N ALA A 192 -5.14 8.19 -5.31
CA ALA A 192 -5.90 9.37 -5.71
C ALA A 192 -5.61 9.82 -7.14
N MET A 193 -4.48 9.42 -7.73
CA MET A 193 -4.09 9.72 -9.11
C MET A 193 -4.88 8.85 -10.11
N HIS A 194 -5.26 7.63 -9.72
CA HIS A 194 -5.76 6.60 -10.65
C HIS A 194 -7.01 7.04 -11.41
N GLY A 195 -8.04 7.50 -10.70
CA GLY A 195 -9.27 7.99 -11.36
C GLY A 195 -9.00 9.19 -12.28
N PHE A 196 -7.97 10.01 -12.02
CA PHE A 196 -7.64 11.15 -12.88
C PHE A 196 -6.84 10.73 -14.11
N ILE A 197 -6.02 9.67 -14.03
CA ILE A 197 -5.41 9.04 -15.20
C ILE A 197 -6.51 8.58 -16.17
N GLU A 198 -7.55 7.93 -15.66
CA GLU A 198 -8.70 7.47 -16.45
C GLU A 198 -9.46 8.65 -17.08
N LEU A 199 -9.74 9.71 -16.31
CA LEU A 199 -10.42 10.91 -16.82
C LEU A 199 -9.62 11.61 -17.92
N PHE A 200 -8.29 11.76 -17.76
CA PHE A 200 -7.45 12.34 -18.81
C PHE A 200 -7.38 11.44 -20.03
N THR A 201 -7.30 10.12 -19.84
CA THR A 201 -7.34 9.16 -20.93
C THR A 201 -8.63 9.27 -21.73
N ALA A 202 -9.78 9.31 -21.05
CA ALA A 202 -11.08 9.49 -21.69
C ALA A 202 -11.18 10.84 -22.42
N PHE A 203 -10.70 11.92 -21.79
CA PHE A 203 -10.68 13.25 -22.41
C PHE A 203 -9.80 13.29 -23.67
N GLY A 204 -8.61 12.69 -23.63
CA GLY A 204 -7.71 12.58 -24.77
C GLY A 204 -8.29 11.72 -25.88
N LEU A 205 -8.94 10.60 -25.53
CA LEU A 205 -9.66 9.75 -26.48
C LEU A 205 -10.76 10.54 -27.18
N VAL A 206 -11.72 11.10 -26.45
CA VAL A 206 -12.85 11.85 -27.03
C VAL A 206 -12.36 13.01 -27.90
N THR A 207 -11.36 13.76 -27.43
CA THR A 207 -10.81 14.90 -28.19
C THR A 207 -10.13 14.43 -29.46
N THR A 208 -9.31 13.37 -29.41
CA THR A 208 -8.63 12.80 -30.57
C THR A 208 -9.64 12.28 -31.60
N PHE A 209 -10.64 11.53 -31.16
CA PHE A 209 -11.71 11.03 -32.04
C PHE A 209 -12.55 12.16 -32.66
N SER A 210 -12.81 13.23 -31.91
CA SER A 210 -13.52 14.41 -32.44
C SER A 210 -12.71 15.09 -33.55
N LEU A 211 -11.40 15.23 -33.38
CA LEU A 211 -10.50 15.83 -34.38
C LEU A 211 -10.38 14.94 -35.64
N LEU A 212 -10.41 13.62 -35.46
CA LEU A 212 -10.28 12.65 -36.54
C LEU A 212 -11.61 12.20 -37.15
N LYS A 213 -12.75 12.72 -36.67
CA LYS A 213 -14.10 12.24 -37.02
C LYS A 213 -14.33 12.09 -38.51
N HIS A 214 -13.89 13.04 -39.33
CA HIS A 214 -14.06 12.99 -40.79
C HIS A 214 -13.22 11.88 -41.43
N LYS A 215 -11.98 11.66 -40.96
CA LYS A 215 -11.08 10.60 -41.43
C LYS A 215 -11.51 9.21 -40.94
N LEU A 216 -12.07 9.13 -39.73
CA LEU A 216 -12.56 7.87 -39.15
C LEU A 216 -13.88 7.43 -39.78
N LYS A 217 -14.78 8.37 -40.10
CA LYS A 217 -16.02 8.08 -40.82
C LYS A 217 -15.77 7.50 -42.21
N SER A 218 -14.72 7.94 -42.90
CA SER A 218 -14.35 7.42 -44.21
C SER A 218 -13.54 6.12 -44.14
N ASN A 219 -12.93 5.80 -42.99
CA ASN A 219 -12.06 4.65 -42.84
C ASN A 219 -12.55 3.69 -41.73
N LYS A 220 -13.55 2.87 -42.09
CA LYS A 220 -14.13 1.83 -41.23
C LYS A 220 -13.09 0.83 -40.70
N LEU A 221 -12.01 0.60 -41.44
CA LEU A 221 -10.93 -0.30 -41.05
C LEU A 221 -10.18 0.22 -39.81
N ILE A 222 -9.88 1.52 -39.74
CA ILE A 222 -9.21 2.10 -38.55
C ILE A 222 -10.08 1.94 -37.30
N VAL A 223 -11.38 2.24 -37.41
CA VAL A 223 -12.32 2.08 -36.29
C VAL A 223 -12.39 0.62 -35.84
N PHE A 224 -12.46 -0.31 -36.81
CA PHE A 224 -12.43 -1.74 -36.53
C PHE A 224 -11.15 -2.17 -35.81
N ILE A 225 -9.97 -1.75 -36.29
CA ILE A 225 -8.68 -2.08 -35.66
C ILE A 225 -8.62 -1.57 -34.22
N ILE A 226 -9.02 -0.31 -33.96
CA ILE A 226 -9.05 0.22 -32.59
C ILE A 226 -10.01 -0.57 -31.71
N GLY A 227 -11.19 -0.92 -32.23
CA GLY A 227 -12.17 -1.75 -31.53
C GLY A 227 -11.62 -3.13 -31.17
N VAL A 228 -10.94 -3.80 -32.11
CA VAL A 228 -10.30 -5.10 -31.90
C VAL A 228 -9.20 -5.00 -30.83
N LEU A 229 -8.32 -4.00 -30.91
CA LEU A 229 -7.26 -3.84 -29.91
C LEU A 229 -7.78 -3.53 -28.51
N PHE A 230 -8.90 -2.77 -28.42
CA PHE A 230 -9.59 -2.55 -27.15
C PHE A 230 -10.21 -3.84 -26.62
N ALA A 231 -10.88 -4.62 -27.48
CA ALA A 231 -11.44 -5.91 -27.11
C ALA A 231 -10.37 -6.90 -26.64
N ILE A 232 -9.20 -6.95 -27.31
CA ILE A 232 -8.05 -7.75 -26.87
C ILE A 232 -7.58 -7.30 -25.48
N ASN A 233 -7.51 -5.99 -25.20
CA ASN A 233 -7.12 -5.52 -23.87
C ASN A 233 -8.11 -5.94 -22.77
N VAL A 234 -9.41 -5.73 -23.01
CA VAL A 234 -10.45 -6.16 -22.08
C VAL A 234 -10.41 -7.68 -21.89
N GLY A 235 -10.26 -8.44 -22.98
CA GLY A 235 -10.12 -9.90 -22.93
C GLY A 235 -8.92 -10.35 -22.10
N THR A 236 -7.75 -9.75 -22.31
CA THR A 236 -6.54 -10.03 -21.52
C THR A 236 -6.73 -9.69 -20.05
N PHE A 237 -7.34 -8.55 -19.74
CA PHE A 237 -7.65 -8.17 -18.36
C PHE A 237 -8.61 -9.17 -17.71
N LEU A 238 -9.71 -9.53 -18.37
CA LEU A 238 -10.70 -10.47 -17.84
C LEU A 238 -10.09 -11.86 -17.67
N TYR A 239 -9.30 -12.34 -18.64
CA TYR A 239 -8.59 -13.61 -18.53
C TYR A 239 -7.59 -13.62 -17.37
N PHE A 240 -6.83 -12.53 -17.23
CA PHE A 240 -5.93 -12.37 -16.09
C PHE A 240 -6.71 -12.37 -14.78
N PHE A 241 -7.75 -11.54 -14.66
CA PHE A 241 -8.51 -11.36 -13.43
C PHE A 241 -9.28 -12.61 -13.00
N TYR A 242 -9.94 -13.31 -13.93
CA TYR A 242 -10.77 -14.48 -13.60
C TYR A 242 -9.99 -15.80 -13.59
N TRP A 243 -8.87 -15.91 -14.32
CA TRP A 243 -8.18 -17.19 -14.51
C TRP A 243 -6.77 -17.21 -13.90
N ILE A 244 -5.92 -16.25 -14.28
CA ILE A 244 -4.52 -16.22 -13.82
C ILE A 244 -4.47 -15.80 -12.35
N TYR A 245 -5.17 -14.73 -12.00
CA TYR A 245 -5.07 -14.08 -10.71
C TYR A 245 -5.47 -14.99 -9.54
N PRO A 246 -6.62 -15.69 -9.57
CA PRO A 246 -7.00 -16.58 -8.47
C PRO A 246 -6.03 -17.76 -8.34
N LYS A 247 -5.51 -18.28 -9.45
CA LYS A 247 -4.56 -19.40 -9.45
C LYS A 247 -3.18 -19.01 -8.94
N GLN A 248 -2.66 -17.88 -9.40
CA GLN A 248 -1.30 -17.44 -9.13
C GLN A 248 -1.20 -16.63 -7.85
N TYR A 249 -2.21 -15.83 -7.51
CA TYR A 249 -2.19 -14.86 -6.41
C TYR A 249 -3.33 -15.05 -5.42
N GLY A 250 -4.15 -16.11 -5.56
CA GLY A 250 -5.21 -16.42 -4.61
C GLY A 250 -4.69 -16.51 -3.17
N TYR A 251 -3.42 -16.88 -2.98
CA TYR A 251 -2.78 -16.92 -1.66
C TYR A 251 -2.59 -15.54 -1.01
N MET A 252 -2.49 -14.45 -1.79
CA MET A 252 -2.16 -13.10 -1.31
C MET A 252 -3.26 -12.47 -0.44
N TYR A 253 -4.51 -12.97 -0.50
CA TYR A 253 -5.65 -12.35 0.15
C TYR A 253 -6.31 -13.25 1.17
N ALA A 254 -5.95 -13.03 2.44
CA ALA A 254 -6.64 -13.58 3.59
C ALA A 254 -6.73 -15.13 3.62
N VAL A 255 -6.09 -15.89 2.72
CA VAL A 255 -6.23 -17.36 2.67
C VAL A 255 -5.69 -17.99 3.95
N ARG A 256 -4.52 -17.54 4.38
CA ARG A 256 -3.87 -17.96 5.61
C ARG A 256 -4.66 -17.53 6.84
N GLU A 257 -5.13 -16.31 6.80
CA GLU A 257 -5.89 -15.66 7.86
C GLU A 257 -7.24 -16.37 8.02
N ASN A 258 -7.93 -16.69 6.92
CA ASN A 258 -9.17 -17.46 6.90
C ASN A 258 -8.96 -18.87 7.47
N LYS A 259 -7.88 -19.57 7.11
CA LYS A 259 -7.57 -20.89 7.69
C LYS A 259 -7.26 -20.83 9.18
N ILE A 260 -6.50 -19.83 9.62
CA ILE A 260 -6.29 -19.57 11.05
C ILE A 260 -7.64 -19.35 11.74
N CYS A 261 -8.52 -18.55 11.15
CA CYS A 261 -9.83 -18.24 11.70
C CYS A 261 -10.79 -19.43 11.75
N GLU A 262 -10.81 -20.29 10.73
CA GLU A 262 -11.54 -21.55 10.74
C GLU A 262 -11.11 -22.42 11.92
N VAL A 263 -9.80 -22.59 12.12
CA VAL A 263 -9.23 -23.39 13.23
C VAL A 263 -9.60 -22.80 14.57
N ILE A 264 -9.42 -21.48 14.76
CA ILE A 264 -9.73 -20.81 16.02
C ILE A 264 -11.22 -20.98 16.33
N LYS A 265 -12.12 -20.63 15.41
CA LYS A 265 -13.57 -20.74 15.64
C LYS A 265 -14.00 -22.16 15.99
N ALA A 266 -13.48 -23.16 15.28
CA ALA A 266 -13.86 -24.55 15.48
C ALA A 266 -13.30 -25.15 16.79
N LYS A 267 -12.13 -24.69 17.25
CA LYS A 267 -11.38 -25.37 18.31
C LYS A 267 -11.05 -24.51 19.53
N TYR A 268 -11.52 -23.26 19.61
CA TYR A 268 -11.23 -22.34 20.71
C TYR A 268 -11.52 -22.88 22.12
N GLN A 269 -12.57 -23.70 22.26
CA GLN A 269 -12.92 -24.32 23.54
C GLN A 269 -12.09 -25.58 23.84
N GLN A 270 -11.45 -26.18 22.83
CA GLN A 270 -10.74 -27.47 22.96
C GLN A 270 -9.28 -27.31 23.42
N TYR A 271 -8.70 -26.13 23.19
CA TYR A 271 -7.33 -25.82 23.56
C TYR A 271 -7.29 -24.83 24.73
N ASP A 272 -6.26 -25.00 25.55
CA ASP A 272 -5.95 -24.12 26.67
C ASP A 272 -5.15 -22.91 26.19
N GLN A 273 -4.30 -23.12 25.18
CA GLN A 273 -3.43 -22.08 24.62
C GLN A 273 -3.29 -22.17 23.10
N PHE A 274 -3.22 -20.99 22.47
CA PHE A 274 -2.90 -20.79 21.07
C PHE A 274 -1.63 -19.96 20.95
N ILE A 275 -0.60 -20.48 20.28
CA ILE A 275 0.69 -19.82 20.14
C ILE A 275 0.93 -19.50 18.67
N PHE A 276 1.29 -18.26 18.39
CA PHE A 276 1.52 -17.76 17.03
C PHE A 276 2.92 -17.17 16.90
N SER A 277 3.67 -17.64 15.90
CA SER A 277 4.87 -16.93 15.47
C SER A 277 4.52 -15.64 14.72
N ARG A 278 5.19 -14.55 15.06
CA ARG A 278 5.17 -13.29 14.28
C ARG A 278 5.95 -13.42 12.97
N ARG A 279 6.74 -14.48 12.77
CA ARG A 279 7.33 -14.80 11.45
C ARG A 279 6.31 -15.27 10.43
N ILE A 280 5.11 -15.67 10.86
CA ILE A 280 4.00 -15.96 9.95
C ILE A 280 3.50 -14.63 9.38
N ASP A 281 3.00 -13.78 10.26
CA ASP A 281 2.45 -12.48 9.95
C ASP A 281 2.83 -11.55 11.09
N GLY A 282 3.45 -10.40 10.81
CA GLY A 282 4.06 -9.55 11.84
C GLY A 282 3.07 -9.04 12.90
N VAL A 283 1.76 -9.08 12.61
CA VAL A 283 0.67 -8.65 13.50
C VAL A 283 -0.42 -9.73 13.67
N PRO A 284 -0.08 -10.94 14.14
CA PRO A 284 -0.97 -12.10 14.07
C PRO A 284 -2.17 -12.00 15.03
N TYR A 285 -2.09 -11.13 16.04
CA TYR A 285 -3.14 -10.94 17.05
C TYR A 285 -4.46 -10.41 16.49
N ILE A 286 -4.44 -9.75 15.32
CA ILE A 286 -5.65 -9.20 14.72
C ILE A 286 -6.62 -10.29 14.26
N PHE A 287 -6.12 -11.47 13.88
CA PHE A 287 -6.93 -12.58 13.39
C PHE A 287 -7.81 -13.21 14.46
N PRO A 288 -7.30 -13.61 15.64
CA PRO A 288 -8.16 -14.11 16.71
C PRO A 288 -9.16 -13.04 17.19
N LEU A 289 -8.77 -11.77 17.29
CA LEU A 289 -9.68 -10.68 17.65
C LEU A 289 -10.85 -10.56 16.67
N PHE A 290 -10.54 -10.49 15.38
CA PHE A 290 -11.53 -10.36 14.32
C PHE A 290 -12.44 -11.60 14.25
N CYS A 291 -11.85 -12.79 14.30
CA CYS A 291 -12.57 -14.02 14.04
C CYS A 291 -13.42 -14.50 15.20
N LEU A 292 -13.01 -14.23 16.44
CA LEU A 292 -13.86 -14.48 17.60
C LEU A 292 -14.84 -13.35 17.90
N GLN A 293 -14.78 -12.24 17.15
CA GLN A 293 -15.47 -10.98 17.51
C GLN A 293 -15.20 -10.64 18.98
N PHE A 294 -13.93 -10.70 19.36
CA PHE A 294 -13.54 -10.71 20.76
C PHE A 294 -13.96 -9.39 21.44
N PRO A 295 -14.61 -9.43 22.62
CA PRO A 295 -15.13 -8.23 23.26
C PRO A 295 -14.02 -7.20 23.53
N PRO A 296 -14.16 -5.94 23.04
CA PRO A 296 -13.12 -4.93 23.20
C PRO A 296 -12.73 -4.72 24.66
N GLU A 297 -13.69 -4.65 25.57
CA GLU A 297 -13.45 -4.46 27.00
C GLU A 297 -12.57 -5.57 27.59
N LYS A 298 -12.90 -6.83 27.29
CA LYS A 298 -12.11 -7.98 27.72
C LYS A 298 -10.70 -7.93 27.13
N TYR A 299 -10.56 -7.48 25.88
CA TYR A 299 -9.24 -7.34 25.24
C TYR A 299 -8.39 -6.27 25.94
N TRP A 300 -8.95 -5.10 26.23
CA TRP A 300 -8.23 -4.03 26.93
C TRP A 300 -7.77 -4.46 28.33
N GLN A 301 -8.55 -5.29 29.01
CA GLN A 301 -8.21 -5.81 30.35
C GLN A 301 -7.18 -6.95 30.33
N THR A 302 -7.23 -7.83 29.33
CA THR A 302 -6.43 -9.08 29.33
C THR A 302 -5.16 -9.00 28.50
N ARG A 303 -5.02 -7.98 27.65
CA ARG A 303 -3.85 -7.91 26.77
C ARG A 303 -2.57 -7.61 27.53
N GLN A 304 -1.50 -8.16 27.00
CA GLN A 304 -0.13 -7.80 27.31
C GLN A 304 0.49 -7.21 26.06
N SER A 305 1.13 -6.05 26.21
CA SER A 305 1.72 -5.34 25.08
C SER A 305 3.03 -4.69 25.47
N ARG A 306 3.94 -4.58 24.51
CA ARG A 306 5.22 -3.88 24.63
C ARG A 306 5.34 -2.82 23.54
N PHE A 307 6.11 -1.77 23.84
CA PHE A 307 6.44 -0.72 22.89
C PHE A 307 7.93 -0.79 22.59
N VAL A 308 8.28 -1.13 21.34
CA VAL A 308 9.67 -1.33 20.90
C VAL A 308 9.83 -0.64 19.55
N ASP A 309 10.88 0.18 19.41
CA ASP A 309 11.23 0.88 18.16
C ASP A 309 10.08 1.67 17.52
N GLY A 310 9.23 2.30 18.34
CA GLY A 310 8.08 3.07 17.82
C GLY A 310 6.85 2.23 17.47
N TRP A 311 6.89 0.92 17.70
CA TRP A 311 5.81 -0.02 17.39
C TRP A 311 5.20 -0.64 18.65
N HIS A 312 3.88 -0.80 18.64
CA HIS A 312 3.15 -1.55 19.66
C HIS A 312 3.02 -3.01 19.24
N TYR A 313 3.62 -3.91 20.02
CA TYR A 313 3.45 -5.35 19.85
C TYR A 313 2.50 -5.87 20.93
N ILE A 314 1.58 -6.74 20.53
CA ILE A 314 0.70 -7.47 21.44
C ILE A 314 1.33 -8.83 21.67
N ASP A 315 1.73 -9.13 22.90
CA ASP A 315 2.41 -10.36 23.29
C ASP A 315 1.44 -11.45 23.73
N ALA A 316 0.32 -11.08 24.35
CA ALA A 316 -0.72 -12.04 24.72
C ALA A 316 -2.07 -11.36 24.92
N PHE A 317 -3.14 -12.14 24.85
CA PHE A 317 -4.43 -11.84 25.47
C PHE A 317 -5.22 -13.14 25.63
N ASP A 318 -6.00 -13.27 26.70
CA ASP A 318 -6.83 -14.45 26.94
C ASP A 318 -6.03 -15.77 26.77
N LYS A 319 -6.39 -16.65 25.82
CA LYS A 319 -5.67 -17.90 25.51
C LYS A 319 -4.55 -17.76 24.47
N PHE A 320 -4.34 -16.56 23.93
CA PHE A 320 -3.45 -16.31 22.80
C PHE A 320 -2.10 -15.77 23.24
N GLN A 321 -1.02 -16.34 22.69
CA GLN A 321 0.35 -15.88 22.84
C GLN A 321 0.98 -15.62 21.47
N PHE A 322 1.71 -14.52 21.37
CA PHE A 322 2.37 -14.06 20.15
C PHE A 322 3.87 -13.92 20.44
N VAL A 323 4.67 -14.71 19.74
CA VAL A 323 6.12 -14.81 19.96
C VAL A 323 6.85 -14.37 18.71
N ASP A 324 8.03 -13.76 18.86
CA ASP A 324 8.80 -13.29 17.71
C ASP A 324 9.32 -14.44 16.86
N VAL A 325 9.69 -15.55 17.50
CA VAL A 325 10.16 -16.78 16.88
C VAL A 325 9.68 -17.95 17.72
N VAL A 326 9.34 -19.06 17.08
CA VAL A 326 9.09 -20.33 17.76
C VAL A 326 10.36 -21.17 17.79
N ASP A 327 10.98 -21.28 18.97
CA ASP A 327 12.19 -22.06 19.24
C ASP A 327 12.01 -23.00 20.44
N GLU A 328 13.07 -23.74 20.80
CA GLU A 328 13.06 -24.70 21.90
C GLU A 328 12.67 -24.07 23.24
N LYS A 329 13.07 -22.80 23.48
CA LYS A 329 12.84 -22.08 24.74
C LYS A 329 11.37 -21.82 25.01
N ILE A 330 10.51 -21.93 24.00
CA ILE A 330 9.07 -21.85 24.22
C ILE A 330 8.62 -23.00 25.12
N PHE A 331 9.12 -24.21 24.92
CA PHE A 331 8.67 -25.38 25.70
C PHE A 331 8.94 -25.23 27.20
N ASP A 332 10.00 -24.51 27.57
CA ASP A 332 10.34 -24.25 28.98
C ASP A 332 9.35 -23.31 29.67
N LYS A 333 8.57 -22.54 28.89
CA LYS A 333 7.60 -21.55 29.37
C LYS A 333 6.17 -22.07 29.38
N LEU A 334 5.93 -23.27 28.85
CA LEU A 334 4.60 -23.83 28.72
C LEU A 334 4.22 -24.62 29.97
N ALA A 335 2.97 -24.46 30.41
CA ALA A 335 2.48 -25.16 31.59
C ALA A 335 2.24 -26.65 31.26
N PRO A 336 2.56 -27.58 32.18
CA PRO A 336 2.33 -29.01 31.99
C PRO A 336 0.83 -29.31 31.88
N ASN A 337 0.48 -30.35 31.13
CA ASN A 337 -0.87 -30.84 30.84
C ASN A 337 -1.76 -29.95 29.94
N ASN A 338 -1.29 -28.78 29.51
CA ASN A 338 -2.04 -27.90 28.61
C ASN A 338 -2.17 -28.51 27.21
N LYS A 339 -3.36 -28.39 26.62
CA LYS A 339 -3.60 -28.63 25.20
C LYS A 339 -3.25 -27.38 24.41
N ILE A 340 -2.32 -27.50 23.48
CA ILE A 340 -1.72 -26.38 22.77
C ILE A 340 -1.94 -26.50 21.27
N ALA A 341 -2.29 -25.38 20.65
CA ALA A 341 -2.33 -25.18 19.22
C ALA A 341 -1.24 -24.17 18.82
N LEU A 342 -0.19 -24.63 18.15
CA LEU A 342 0.99 -23.85 17.80
C LEU A 342 1.04 -23.62 16.27
N PHE A 343 1.07 -22.36 15.86
CA PHE A 343 1.17 -21.96 14.45
C PHE A 343 2.60 -21.52 14.11
N THR A 344 3.18 -22.10 13.07
CA THR A 344 4.54 -21.77 12.60
C THR A 344 4.63 -21.61 11.08
N ASN A 345 5.75 -21.05 10.61
CA ASN A 345 6.13 -21.09 9.19
C ASN A 345 6.98 -22.34 8.84
N GLU A 346 7.43 -22.46 7.59
CA GLU A 346 8.27 -23.59 7.12
C GLU A 346 9.62 -23.69 7.83
N GLU A 347 10.30 -22.56 8.02
CA GLU A 347 11.63 -22.51 8.64
C GLU A 347 11.56 -23.01 10.09
N GLU A 348 10.62 -22.50 10.86
CA GLU A 348 10.38 -22.87 12.25
C GLU A 348 9.91 -24.32 12.38
N LYS A 349 9.11 -24.82 11.44
CA LYS A 349 8.71 -26.23 11.42
C LYS A 349 9.91 -27.16 11.39
N LYS A 350 10.95 -26.86 10.61
CA LYS A 350 12.15 -27.70 10.50
C LYS A 350 12.89 -27.82 11.84
N THR A 351 12.85 -26.77 12.65
CA THR A 351 13.44 -26.75 14.00
C THR A 351 12.54 -27.43 15.02
N ILE A 352 11.23 -27.19 14.97
CA ILE A 352 10.29 -27.58 16.01
C ILE A 352 9.78 -29.01 15.88
N LEU A 353 9.62 -29.52 14.66
CA LEU A 353 9.12 -30.88 14.45
C LEU A 353 10.03 -31.95 15.09
N PRO A 354 11.38 -31.92 14.94
CA PRO A 354 12.26 -32.87 15.63
C PRO A 354 12.11 -32.83 17.15
N LEU A 355 12.02 -31.64 17.74
CA LEU A 355 11.89 -31.45 19.19
C LEU A 355 10.57 -32.03 19.73
N LEU A 356 9.48 -31.83 18.99
CA LEU A 356 8.17 -32.39 19.36
C LEU A 356 8.16 -33.92 19.32
N ILE A 357 8.92 -34.52 18.39
CA ILE A 357 9.09 -35.97 18.28
C ILE A 357 9.95 -36.49 19.43
N GLU A 358 11.09 -35.85 19.70
CA GLU A 358 12.02 -36.21 20.77
C GLU A 358 11.32 -36.19 22.14
N LYS A 359 10.54 -35.14 22.41
CA LYS A 359 9.75 -35.01 23.64
C LYS A 359 8.50 -35.90 23.68
N LYS A 360 8.24 -36.73 22.64
CA LYS A 360 7.06 -37.60 22.51
C LYS A 360 5.72 -36.88 22.67
N LEU A 361 5.67 -35.60 22.31
CA LEU A 361 4.48 -34.77 22.46
C LEU A 361 3.42 -35.05 21.38
N ILE A 362 3.79 -35.82 20.34
CA ILE A 362 3.00 -36.00 19.12
C ILE A 362 3.07 -37.45 18.65
N SER A 363 1.92 -38.02 18.30
CA SER A 363 1.79 -39.41 17.82
C SER A 363 2.29 -39.59 16.38
N PRO A 364 2.70 -40.82 15.97
CA PRO A 364 3.11 -41.12 14.59
C PRO A 364 2.05 -40.76 13.52
N ASP A 365 0.76 -40.96 13.82
CA ASP A 365 -0.33 -40.61 12.91
C ASP A 365 -0.46 -39.09 12.74
N GLN A 366 -0.25 -38.33 13.83
CA GLN A 366 -0.19 -36.87 13.78
C GLN A 366 1.06 -36.38 13.03
N GLN A 367 2.19 -37.10 13.06
CA GLN A 367 3.38 -36.76 12.26
C GLN A 367 3.07 -36.77 10.76
N LEU A 368 2.30 -37.75 10.28
CA LEU A 368 1.86 -37.86 8.88
C LEU A 368 0.86 -36.76 8.48
N ILE A 369 0.00 -36.35 9.42
CA ILE A 369 -0.94 -35.24 9.20
C ILE A 369 -0.19 -33.90 9.19
N MET A 370 0.81 -33.71 10.05
CA MET A 370 1.54 -32.43 10.16
C MET A 370 2.63 -32.25 9.10
N THR A 371 3.04 -33.31 8.42
CA THR A 371 3.78 -33.19 7.16
C THR A 371 2.91 -32.57 6.06
N LYS A 372 1.58 -32.65 6.17
CA LYS A 372 0.64 -31.85 5.35
C LYS A 372 0.38 -30.50 6.02
N SER A 373 0.81 -29.43 5.36
CA SER A 373 0.55 -28.05 5.78
C SER A 373 -0.94 -27.71 5.77
N LEU A 374 -1.37 -26.77 6.64
CA LEU A 374 -2.69 -26.15 6.54
C LEU A 374 -2.85 -25.39 5.22
N ILE A 375 -1.73 -24.85 4.74
CA ILE A 375 -1.61 -24.25 3.41
C ILE A 375 -0.35 -24.79 2.76
N ASN A 376 -0.54 -25.64 1.75
CA ASN A 376 0.55 -26.20 0.96
C ASN A 376 0.94 -25.28 -0.19
N ASN A 377 1.29 -24.05 0.15
CA ASN A 377 1.83 -23.07 -0.79
C ASN A 377 3.23 -22.65 -0.34
N PRO A 378 4.27 -22.86 -1.16
CA PRO A 378 5.64 -22.51 -0.80
C PRO A 378 5.84 -21.01 -0.52
N LYS A 379 4.92 -20.15 -0.99
CA LYS A 379 4.95 -18.70 -0.74
C LYS A 379 4.25 -18.26 0.55
N LEU A 380 3.37 -19.10 1.11
CA LEU A 380 2.67 -18.84 2.38
C LEU A 380 2.49 -20.14 3.19
N PRO A 381 3.58 -20.79 3.60
CA PRO A 381 3.50 -21.99 4.41
C PRO A 381 2.89 -21.66 5.77
N LEU A 382 1.84 -22.39 6.14
CA LEU A 382 1.25 -22.36 7.47
C LEU A 382 1.17 -23.79 8.01
N TYR A 383 1.76 -23.99 9.19
CA TYR A 383 1.71 -25.24 9.92
C TYR A 383 1.01 -25.04 11.25
N LEU A 384 0.22 -26.04 11.64
CA LEU A 384 -0.41 -26.13 12.95
C LEU A 384 0.06 -27.41 13.61
N PHE A 385 0.61 -27.25 14.80
CA PHE A 385 0.96 -28.34 15.69
C PHE A 385 -0.05 -28.36 16.81
N THR A 386 -0.62 -29.54 17.07
CA THR A 386 -1.56 -29.72 18.18
C THR A 386 -1.04 -30.82 19.08
N PHE A 387 -0.76 -30.50 20.33
CA PHE A 387 -0.15 -31.43 21.27
C PHE A 387 -0.62 -31.13 22.69
N ARG A 388 -0.34 -32.06 23.60
CA ARG A 388 -0.53 -31.88 25.03
C ARG A 388 0.82 -32.01 25.70
N LEU A 389 1.18 -31.03 26.51
CA LEU A 389 2.46 -30.98 27.23
C LEU A 389 2.48 -31.86 28.47
#